data_AF-A0A3L7UEX2-F1
#
_entry.id   AF-A0A3L7UEX2-F1
#
_cell.length_a   1.000
_cell.length_b   1.000
_cell.length_c   1.000
_cell.angle_alpha   90.00
_cell.angle_beta   90.00
_cell.angle_gamma   90.00
#
_symmetry.space_group_name_H-M   'P 1'
#
loop_
_entity.id
_entity.type
_entity.pdbx_description
1 polymer ?
#
loop_
_entity_poly.entity_id
_entity_poly.type
_entity_poly.pdbx_seq_one_letter_code
_entity_poly.pdbx_strand_id
1 'polypeptide(L)'
;QPLQTGIKAIDSMTPIGRGQRELIIGDRKTGKTAVAIDTIINQKGSGVICVYVACGQRASNVAAVYEKLKEHGAMDYTIIVSATASDPAPLQYIAPYAGCAMAEHFTYNGGHTLVVYDDLTRQAQAYRQLSLLVRRPPGREAYPGDVFYCHSRLLERSAKLSNELGGGSLTALPIIETLDGEVSAYIPTNVISITDGQIYLEPSLFLAGIRPAINVGISVSRVGGNAQTKAMKKIAGSLRLDLAAFRELEAFAALGTELDKATQRQLDRGYVMVELLKQSQFGPLHFADQVISIYAGAKGYFDDVPRAKVSGAEKELLTFMREQKTEVRNKLIETGELSADVENGLKAALEEFKKQYTAGKK
;
A
#
# COMPACT_ATOMS: atom_id res chain seq x y z
N GLN A 1 15.09 5.52 -1.39
CA GLN A 1 15.04 4.08 -1.69
C GLN A 1 13.60 3.60 -1.50
N PRO A 2 13.04 2.83 -2.43
CA PRO A 2 11.68 2.30 -2.31
C PRO A 2 11.56 1.24 -1.21
N LEU A 3 10.42 1.19 -0.54
CA LEU A 3 9.93 0.03 0.21
C LEU A 3 8.77 -0.56 -0.60
N GLN A 4 9.03 -1.68 -1.26
CA GLN A 4 8.05 -2.30 -2.16
C GLN A 4 6.95 -2.95 -1.34
N THR A 5 5.69 -2.57 -1.57
CA THR A 5 4.54 -3.22 -0.92
C THR A 5 4.09 -4.48 -1.65
N GLY A 6 4.45 -4.60 -2.93
CA GLY A 6 3.99 -5.70 -3.77
C GLY A 6 2.56 -5.47 -4.28
N ILE A 7 1.96 -4.32 -3.98
CA ILE A 7 0.60 -3.95 -4.33
C ILE A 7 0.67 -2.91 -5.45
N LYS A 8 0.24 -3.29 -6.66
CA LYS A 8 0.31 -2.43 -7.86
C LYS A 8 -0.24 -1.03 -7.58
N ALA A 9 -1.40 -0.95 -6.94
CA ALA A 9 -2.07 0.32 -6.69
C ALA A 9 -1.29 1.24 -5.73
N ILE A 10 -0.52 0.70 -4.79
CA ILE A 10 0.27 1.50 -3.84
C ILE A 10 1.60 1.88 -4.48
N ASP A 11 2.38 0.90 -4.95
CA ASP A 11 3.73 1.14 -5.46
C ASP A 11 3.76 2.06 -6.70
N SER A 12 2.65 2.12 -7.46
CA SER A 12 2.51 3.01 -8.62
C SER A 12 1.94 4.40 -8.29
N MET A 13 0.94 4.52 -7.41
CA MET A 13 0.21 5.78 -7.19
C MET A 13 0.54 6.48 -5.87
N THR A 14 0.79 5.70 -4.81
CA THR A 14 1.12 6.20 -3.47
C THR A 14 2.33 5.45 -2.92
N PRO A 15 3.51 5.62 -3.57
CA PRO A 15 4.69 4.83 -3.26
C PRO A 15 5.19 5.11 -1.83
N ILE A 16 5.77 4.08 -1.23
CA ILE A 16 6.31 4.12 0.13
C ILE A 16 7.82 3.99 0.08
N GLY A 17 8.52 4.92 0.73
CA GLY A 17 9.97 4.95 0.86
C GLY A 17 10.46 4.31 2.15
N ARG A 18 11.72 3.84 2.12
CA ARG A 18 12.45 3.47 3.33
C ARG A 18 12.65 4.70 4.22
N GLY A 19 12.09 4.69 5.44
CA GLY A 19 12.07 5.83 6.37
C GLY A 19 10.80 6.70 6.31
N GLN A 20 9.85 6.39 5.43
CA GLN A 20 8.59 7.15 5.29
C GLN A 20 7.53 6.70 6.30
N ARG A 21 6.59 7.59 6.61
CA ARG A 21 5.39 7.29 7.41
C ARG A 21 4.16 7.37 6.50
N GLU A 22 3.57 6.22 6.18
CA GLU A 22 2.40 6.17 5.29
C GLU A 22 1.18 5.63 6.05
N LEU A 23 0.19 6.49 6.29
CA LEU A 23 -1.03 6.13 7.01
C LEU A 23 -1.91 5.19 6.17
N ILE A 24 -2.37 4.09 6.74
CA ILE A 24 -3.46 3.28 6.16
C ILE A 24 -4.74 3.61 6.92
N ILE A 25 -5.67 4.30 6.28
CA ILE A 25 -6.88 4.81 6.90
C ILE A 25 -8.12 4.30 6.17
N GLY A 26 -9.17 3.98 6.93
CA GLY A 26 -10.47 3.60 6.38
C GLY A 26 -11.33 2.86 7.39
N ASP A 27 -12.54 2.51 6.96
CA ASP A 27 -13.54 1.91 7.84
C ASP A 27 -13.24 0.46 8.20
N ARG A 28 -14.06 -0.11 9.07
CA ARG A 28 -14.02 -1.54 9.40
C ARG A 28 -14.15 -2.39 8.14
N LYS A 29 -13.34 -3.45 8.07
CA LYS A 29 -13.39 -4.48 7.01
C LYS A 29 -13.12 -3.97 5.59
N THR A 30 -12.40 -2.85 5.41
CA THR A 30 -12.00 -2.34 4.08
C THR A 30 -10.68 -2.92 3.56
N GLY A 31 -9.98 -3.74 4.35
CA GLY A 31 -8.73 -4.41 3.94
C GLY A 31 -7.44 -3.78 4.49
N LYS A 32 -7.51 -2.88 5.48
CA LYS A 32 -6.35 -2.20 6.09
C LYS A 32 -5.24 -3.16 6.51
N THR A 33 -5.58 -4.14 7.36
CA THR A 33 -4.63 -5.15 7.84
C THR A 33 -4.11 -6.03 6.70
N ALA A 34 -4.92 -6.32 5.67
CA ALA A 34 -4.47 -7.11 4.52
C ALA A 34 -3.38 -6.37 3.72
N VAL A 35 -3.54 -5.07 3.48
CA VAL A 35 -2.50 -4.23 2.85
C VAL A 35 -1.19 -4.27 3.64
N ALA A 36 -1.27 -4.16 4.96
CA ALA A 36 -0.09 -4.21 5.82
C ALA A 36 0.59 -5.59 5.82
N ILE A 37 -0.18 -6.68 5.88
CA ILE A 37 0.35 -8.06 5.83
C ILE A 37 0.99 -8.35 4.48
N ASP A 38 0.36 -7.97 3.37
CA ASP A 38 0.93 -8.15 2.02
C ASP A 38 2.26 -7.41 1.89
N THR A 39 2.35 -6.21 2.49
CA THR A 39 3.59 -5.45 2.54
C THR A 39 4.68 -6.19 3.32
N ILE A 40 4.36 -6.80 4.46
CA ILE A 40 5.30 -7.63 5.24
C ILE A 40 5.74 -8.87 4.45
N ILE A 41 4.79 -9.58 3.83
CA ILE A 41 5.08 -10.77 3.00
C ILE A 41 6.02 -10.41 1.85
N ASN A 42 5.83 -9.24 1.23
CA ASN A 42 6.70 -8.78 0.15
C ASN A 42 8.13 -8.42 0.59
N GLN A 43 8.43 -8.35 1.89
CA GLN A 43 9.78 -8.12 2.39
C GLN A 43 10.68 -9.37 2.43
N LYS A 44 10.16 -10.54 2.01
CA LYS A 44 10.95 -11.77 1.94
C LYS A 44 12.18 -11.57 1.06
N GLY A 45 13.37 -11.74 1.65
CA GLY A 45 14.65 -11.55 0.96
C GLY A 45 15.05 -10.09 0.70
N SER A 46 14.30 -9.10 1.19
CA SER A 46 14.62 -7.67 1.00
C SER A 46 15.60 -7.12 2.06
N GLY A 47 15.89 -7.91 3.10
CA GLY A 47 16.70 -7.51 4.25
C GLY A 47 15.99 -6.57 5.22
N VAL A 48 14.66 -6.41 5.11
CA VAL A 48 13.86 -5.55 5.99
C VAL A 48 13.29 -6.39 7.14
N ILE A 49 13.61 -6.00 8.38
CA ILE A 49 12.99 -6.58 9.59
C ILE A 49 11.62 -5.94 9.80
N CYS A 50 10.60 -6.76 9.98
CA CYS A 50 9.23 -6.30 10.16
C CYS A 50 8.82 -6.38 11.62
N VAL A 51 8.04 -5.39 12.09
CA VAL A 51 7.41 -5.40 13.40
C VAL A 51 5.92 -5.11 13.23
N TYR A 52 5.07 -6.06 13.59
CA TYR A 52 3.62 -5.90 13.59
C TYR A 52 3.13 -5.69 15.02
N VAL A 53 2.64 -4.49 15.32
CA VAL A 53 2.14 -4.11 16.64
C VAL A 53 0.61 -4.17 16.65
N ALA A 54 0.05 -5.16 17.34
CA ALA A 54 -1.38 -5.30 17.55
C ALA A 54 -1.80 -4.57 18.84
N CYS A 55 -2.60 -3.51 18.71
CA CYS A 55 -3.05 -2.66 19.81
C CYS A 55 -4.56 -2.78 20.00
N GLY A 56 -4.99 -3.30 21.16
CA GLY A 56 -6.39 -3.54 21.48
C GLY A 56 -7.08 -4.50 20.51
N GLN A 57 -6.34 -5.34 19.76
CA GLN A 57 -6.91 -6.31 18.84
C GLN A 57 -7.47 -7.53 19.57
N ARG A 58 -8.46 -8.21 18.96
CA ARG A 58 -8.93 -9.50 19.47
C ARG A 58 -7.80 -10.53 19.30
N ALA A 59 -7.56 -11.34 20.33
CA ALA A 59 -6.52 -12.38 20.28
C ALA A 59 -6.66 -13.30 19.06
N SER A 60 -7.90 -13.65 18.68
CA SER A 60 -8.20 -14.44 17.47
C SER A 60 -7.73 -13.77 16.17
N ASN A 61 -7.83 -12.44 16.07
CA ASN A 61 -7.36 -11.71 14.90
C ASN A 61 -5.83 -11.72 14.84
N VAL A 62 -5.16 -11.52 15.98
CA VAL A 62 -3.69 -11.57 16.06
C VAL A 62 -3.19 -12.97 15.71
N ALA A 63 -3.85 -14.02 16.19
CA ALA A 63 -3.54 -15.40 15.82
C ALA A 63 -3.69 -15.64 14.31
N ALA A 64 -4.77 -15.12 13.69
CA ALA A 64 -4.94 -15.21 12.24
C ALA A 64 -3.83 -14.48 11.46
N VAL A 65 -3.36 -13.33 11.94
CA VAL A 65 -2.19 -12.64 11.36
C VAL A 65 -0.93 -13.49 11.48
N TYR A 66 -0.67 -14.05 12.66
CA TYR A 66 0.47 -14.95 12.88
C TYR A 66 0.45 -16.15 11.92
N GLU A 67 -0.68 -16.84 11.79
CA GLU A 67 -0.80 -17.98 10.88
C GLU A 67 -0.57 -17.56 9.43
N LYS A 68 -1.13 -16.43 8.99
CA LYS A 68 -0.91 -15.94 7.61
C LYS A 68 0.55 -15.58 7.34
N LEU A 69 1.23 -14.92 8.28
CA LEU A 69 2.65 -14.63 8.15
C LEU A 69 3.48 -15.91 8.14
N LYS A 70 3.12 -16.91 8.96
CA LYS A 70 3.80 -18.20 9.03
C LYS A 70 3.64 -19.01 7.74
N GLU A 71 2.42 -19.10 7.20
CA GLU A 71 2.10 -19.77 5.92
C GLU A 71 2.97 -19.25 4.77
N HIS A 72 3.29 -17.95 4.76
CA HIS A 72 4.10 -17.32 3.71
C HIS A 72 5.61 -17.28 4.03
N GLY A 73 6.02 -17.81 5.18
CA GLY A 73 7.40 -17.78 5.66
C GLY A 73 7.90 -16.36 5.99
N ALA A 74 7.00 -15.48 6.41
CA ALA A 74 7.31 -14.11 6.79
C ALA A 74 7.68 -13.95 8.27
N MET A 75 7.38 -14.96 9.11
CA MET A 75 7.72 -14.94 10.54
C MET A 75 9.22 -14.97 10.82
N ASP A 76 10.05 -15.47 9.89
CA ASP A 76 11.52 -15.53 10.04
C ASP A 76 12.17 -14.15 10.20
N TYR A 77 11.50 -13.09 9.76
CA TYR A 77 11.96 -11.71 9.83
C TYR A 77 10.91 -10.77 10.44
N THR A 78 9.87 -11.31 11.07
CA THR A 78 8.76 -10.51 11.65
C THR A 78 8.63 -10.72 13.15
N ILE A 79 8.59 -9.63 13.90
CA ILE A 79 8.27 -9.59 15.33
C ILE A 79 6.81 -9.18 15.49
N ILE A 80 6.03 -9.90 16.29
CA ILE A 80 4.67 -9.49 16.66
C ILE A 80 4.68 -8.99 18.10
N VAL A 81 4.30 -7.73 18.29
CA VAL A 81 4.05 -7.13 19.62
C VAL A 81 2.55 -7.13 19.84
N SER A 82 2.07 -7.84 20.86
CA SER A 82 0.64 -7.99 21.11
C SER A 82 0.24 -7.37 22.45
N ALA A 83 -0.65 -6.39 22.40
CA ALA A 83 -1.47 -5.95 23.52
C ALA A 83 -2.93 -6.03 23.08
N THR A 84 -3.61 -7.10 23.46
CA THR A 84 -4.96 -7.44 23.04
C THR A 84 -6.02 -6.59 23.74
N ALA A 85 -7.27 -6.68 23.27
CA ALA A 85 -8.41 -5.99 23.89
C ALA A 85 -8.66 -6.40 25.36
N SER A 86 -8.23 -7.60 25.77
CA SER A 86 -8.33 -8.09 27.15
C SER A 86 -7.24 -7.55 28.07
N ASP A 87 -6.15 -7.02 27.50
CA ASP A 87 -5.06 -6.45 28.28
C ASP A 87 -5.42 -5.07 28.82
N PRO A 88 -4.87 -4.67 29.98
CA PRO A 88 -5.18 -3.38 30.58
C PRO A 88 -4.71 -2.22 29.71
N ALA A 89 -5.41 -1.07 29.79
CA ALA A 89 -5.13 0.11 28.99
C ALA A 89 -3.65 0.59 28.98
N PRO A 90 -2.86 0.49 30.08
CA PRO A 90 -1.43 0.81 30.02
C PRO A 90 -0.64 -0.02 29.01
N LEU A 91 -0.95 -1.32 28.86
CA LEU A 91 -0.26 -2.19 27.90
C LEU A 91 -0.65 -1.85 26.46
N GLN A 92 -1.94 -1.60 26.21
CA GLN A 92 -2.41 -1.17 24.89
C GLN A 92 -1.80 0.18 24.47
N TYR A 93 -1.62 1.09 25.43
CA TYR A 93 -0.97 2.38 25.21
C TYR A 93 0.53 2.25 24.90
N ILE A 94 1.26 1.40 25.62
CA ILE A 94 2.73 1.31 25.49
C ILE A 94 3.20 0.43 24.33
N ALA A 95 2.36 -0.50 23.85
CA ALA A 95 2.73 -1.46 22.82
C ALA A 95 3.35 -0.84 21.54
N PRO A 96 2.81 0.26 20.98
CA PRO A 96 3.46 0.95 19.84
C PRO A 96 4.86 1.45 20.15
N TYR A 97 5.09 1.98 21.36
CA TYR A 97 6.42 2.46 21.74
C TYR A 97 7.41 1.32 21.89
N ALA A 98 6.97 0.17 22.42
CA ALA A 98 7.79 -1.04 22.53
C ALA A 98 8.15 -1.60 21.15
N GLY A 99 7.19 -1.72 20.24
CA GLY A 99 7.44 -2.16 18.87
C GLY A 99 8.37 -1.21 18.10
N CYS A 100 8.18 0.09 18.28
CA CYS A 100 9.07 1.11 17.71
C CYS A 100 10.51 0.98 18.26
N ALA A 101 10.69 0.78 19.57
CA ALA A 101 12.01 0.59 20.16
C ALA A 101 12.72 -0.68 19.66
N MET A 102 11.98 -1.78 19.46
CA MET A 102 12.51 -3.00 18.84
C MET A 102 12.99 -2.74 17.41
N ALA A 103 12.22 -1.98 16.62
CA ALA A 103 12.60 -1.62 15.27
C ALA A 103 13.82 -0.67 15.22
N GLU A 104 13.87 0.31 16.12
CA GLU A 104 15.00 1.23 16.24
C GLU A 104 16.32 0.50 16.51
N HIS A 105 16.31 -0.57 17.31
CA HIS A 105 17.52 -1.37 17.54
C HIS A 105 18.17 -1.82 16.22
N PHE A 106 17.37 -2.37 15.29
CA PHE A 106 17.89 -2.77 13.98
C PHE A 106 18.23 -1.56 13.11
N THR A 107 17.44 -0.50 13.17
CA THR A 107 17.67 0.74 12.39
C THR A 107 19.00 1.40 12.75
N TYR A 108 19.31 1.57 14.03
CA TYR A 108 20.57 2.16 14.50
C TYR A 108 21.79 1.23 14.29
N ASN A 109 21.56 -0.07 14.08
CA ASN A 109 22.59 -1.02 13.66
C ASN A 109 22.75 -1.07 12.12
N GLY A 110 22.27 -0.06 11.39
CA GLY A 110 22.37 0.04 9.93
C GLY A 110 21.34 -0.78 9.15
N GLY A 111 20.46 -1.50 9.85
CA GLY A 111 19.39 -2.29 9.25
C GLY A 111 18.23 -1.44 8.73
N HIS A 112 17.37 -2.08 7.94
CA HIS A 112 16.11 -1.48 7.48
C HIS A 112 14.95 -2.17 8.18
N THR A 113 14.00 -1.38 8.67
CA THR A 113 12.82 -1.89 9.37
C THR A 113 11.52 -1.34 8.82
N LEU A 114 10.48 -2.13 8.99
CA LEU A 114 9.09 -1.78 8.71
C LEU A 114 8.27 -2.02 9.98
N VAL A 115 7.54 -1.00 10.45
CA VAL A 115 6.66 -1.12 11.61
C VAL A 115 5.22 -0.86 11.21
N VAL A 116 4.33 -1.80 11.51
CA VAL A 116 2.87 -1.67 11.33
C VAL A 116 2.24 -1.46 12.70
N TYR A 117 1.37 -0.45 12.84
CA TYR A 117 0.62 -0.22 14.08
C TYR A 117 -0.88 -0.45 13.84
N ASP A 118 -1.43 -1.57 14.35
CA ASP A 118 -2.80 -2.04 14.10
C ASP A 118 -3.62 -2.12 15.42
N ASP A 119 -4.34 -1.07 15.85
CA ASP A 119 -4.46 0.25 15.22
C ASP A 119 -4.20 1.39 16.24
N LEU A 120 -3.80 2.56 15.73
CA LEU A 120 -3.51 3.73 16.57
C LEU A 120 -4.79 4.39 17.10
N THR A 121 -5.96 4.09 16.51
CA THR A 121 -7.25 4.51 17.05
C THR A 121 -7.46 3.91 18.44
N ARG A 122 -7.16 2.61 18.63
CA ARG A 122 -7.25 1.93 19.93
C ARG A 122 -6.16 2.37 20.89
N GLN A 123 -4.95 2.69 20.42
CA GLN A 123 -3.93 3.30 21.27
C GLN A 123 -4.43 4.62 21.86
N ALA A 124 -5.02 5.51 21.04
CA ALA A 124 -5.57 6.77 21.51
C ALA A 124 -6.72 6.58 22.50
N GLN A 125 -7.59 5.59 22.26
CA GLN A 125 -8.68 5.24 23.18
C GLN A 125 -8.15 4.75 24.53
N ALA A 126 -7.11 3.90 24.53
CA ALA A 126 -6.43 3.48 25.75
C ALA A 126 -5.80 4.67 26.49
N TYR A 127 -5.14 5.58 25.76
CA TYR A 127 -4.55 6.79 26.36
C TYR A 127 -5.61 7.73 26.95
N ARG A 128 -6.76 7.85 26.28
CA ARG A 128 -7.93 8.56 26.80
C ARG A 128 -8.44 7.96 28.09
N GLN A 129 -8.62 6.64 28.13
CA GLN A 129 -9.07 5.93 29.33
C GLN A 129 -8.12 6.19 30.51
N LEU A 130 -6.81 6.06 30.29
CA LEU A 130 -5.80 6.33 31.31
C LEU A 130 -5.89 7.77 31.82
N SER A 131 -5.95 8.74 30.91
CA SER A 131 -6.00 10.16 31.24
C SER A 131 -7.23 10.53 32.08
N LEU A 132 -8.39 9.97 31.75
CA LEU A 132 -9.62 10.18 32.50
C LEU A 132 -9.56 9.56 33.90
N LEU A 133 -8.98 8.36 34.04
CA LEU A 133 -8.81 7.70 35.34
C LEU A 133 -7.90 8.50 36.29
N VAL A 134 -6.86 9.13 35.76
CA VAL A 134 -5.99 10.05 36.53
C VAL A 134 -6.55 11.47 36.64
N ARG A 135 -7.81 11.69 36.22
CA ARG A 135 -8.53 12.96 36.30
C ARG A 135 -7.84 14.13 35.58
N ARG A 136 -7.13 13.86 34.48
CA ARG A 136 -6.64 14.91 33.59
C ARG A 136 -7.84 15.56 32.86
N PRO A 137 -7.85 16.89 32.70
CA PRO A 137 -8.89 17.57 31.92
C PRO A 137 -8.96 17.05 30.48
N PRO A 138 -10.15 16.63 30.00
CA PRO A 138 -10.33 16.18 28.62
C PRO A 138 -10.56 17.36 27.65
N GLY A 139 -10.28 17.13 26.37
CA GLY A 139 -10.57 18.02 25.25
C GLY A 139 -11.62 17.43 24.30
N ARG A 140 -11.44 17.66 22.98
CA ARG A 140 -12.35 17.18 21.93
C ARG A 140 -12.50 15.65 21.97
N GLU A 141 -13.74 15.17 21.85
CA GLU A 141 -14.09 13.72 21.92
C GLU A 141 -13.55 13.03 23.20
N ALA A 142 -13.40 13.80 24.28
CA ALA A 142 -12.86 13.40 25.57
C ALA A 142 -11.39 12.95 25.57
N TYR A 143 -10.62 13.12 24.48
CA TYR A 143 -9.19 12.83 24.47
C TYR A 143 -8.39 13.86 25.29
N PRO A 144 -7.25 13.48 25.89
CA PRO A 144 -6.39 14.44 26.58
C PRO A 144 -5.75 15.41 25.58
N GLY A 145 -5.41 16.63 26.03
CA GLY A 145 -4.86 17.68 25.17
C GLY A 145 -3.53 17.31 24.48
N ASP A 146 -2.80 16.33 25.01
CA ASP A 146 -1.53 15.82 24.48
C ASP A 146 -1.67 14.54 23.64
N VAL A 147 -2.89 14.16 23.23
CA VAL A 147 -3.09 12.99 22.35
C VAL A 147 -2.38 13.13 21.00
N PHE A 148 -2.26 14.36 20.49
CA PHE A 148 -1.46 14.63 19.29
C PHE A 148 0.02 14.29 19.54
N TYR A 149 0.56 14.75 20.68
CA TYR A 149 1.94 14.48 21.06
C TYR A 149 2.22 12.98 21.26
N CYS A 150 1.24 12.22 21.74
CA CYS A 150 1.33 10.77 21.83
C CYS A 150 1.68 10.13 20.49
N HIS A 151 0.98 10.49 19.42
CA HIS A 151 1.25 9.93 18.08
C HIS A 151 2.43 10.60 17.39
N SER A 152 2.64 11.92 17.54
CA SER A 152 3.74 12.60 16.87
C SER A 152 5.10 12.11 17.37
N ARG A 153 5.29 12.02 18.70
CA ARG A 153 6.55 11.49 19.26
C ARG A 153 6.78 10.01 18.95
N LEU A 154 5.73 9.27 18.62
CA LEU A 154 5.85 7.87 18.17
C LEU A 154 6.28 7.83 16.70
N LEU A 155 5.54 8.51 15.83
CA LEU A 155 5.73 8.40 14.39
C LEU A 155 6.98 9.15 13.91
N GLU A 156 7.35 10.28 14.51
CA GLU A 156 8.59 11.02 14.20
C GLU A 156 9.88 10.24 14.49
N ARG A 157 9.80 9.12 15.22
CA ARG A 157 10.93 8.18 15.37
C ARG A 157 11.21 7.38 14.10
N SER A 158 10.28 7.40 13.15
CA SER A 158 10.39 6.71 11.87
C SER A 158 11.11 7.61 10.87
N ALA A 159 12.36 7.28 10.55
CA ALA A 159 13.18 8.07 9.64
C ALA A 159 14.18 7.19 8.88
N LYS A 160 14.81 7.76 7.85
CA LYS A 160 16.05 7.22 7.27
C LYS A 160 17.24 7.96 7.88
N LEU A 161 18.13 7.22 8.52
CA LEU A 161 19.33 7.76 9.14
C LEU A 161 20.34 8.22 8.08
N SER A 162 21.17 9.19 8.46
CA SER A 162 22.32 9.62 7.65
C SER A 162 23.34 8.49 7.52
N ASN A 163 24.26 8.62 6.56
CA ASN A 163 25.35 7.66 6.41
C ASN A 163 26.27 7.59 7.65
N GLU A 164 26.43 8.72 8.36
CA GLU A 164 27.21 8.81 9.61
C GLU A 164 26.59 7.97 10.74
N LEU A 165 25.26 7.82 10.74
CA LEU A 165 24.51 7.00 11.69
C LEU A 165 24.21 5.59 11.14
N GLY A 166 24.97 5.14 10.14
CA GLY A 166 24.86 3.79 9.57
C GLY A 166 23.84 3.62 8.44
N GLY A 167 23.10 4.66 8.06
CA GLY A 167 22.22 4.67 6.88
C GLY A 167 20.95 3.80 6.97
N GLY A 168 20.67 3.23 8.15
CA GLY A 168 19.49 2.43 8.43
C GLY A 168 18.19 3.21 8.27
N SER A 169 17.05 2.51 8.28
CA SER A 169 15.75 3.17 8.17
C SER A 169 14.67 2.50 8.98
N LEU A 170 13.69 3.26 9.44
CA LEU A 170 12.45 2.79 10.03
C LEU A 170 11.27 3.36 9.23
N THR A 171 10.60 2.53 8.46
CA THR A 171 9.35 2.88 7.76
C THR A 171 8.16 2.55 8.65
N ALA A 172 7.18 3.44 8.75
CA ALA A 172 5.98 3.23 9.56
C ALA A 172 4.71 3.18 8.71
N LEU A 173 3.87 2.18 8.97
CA LEU A 173 2.51 2.04 8.44
C LEU A 173 1.50 2.07 9.60
N PRO A 174 1.17 3.27 10.12
CA PRO A 174 0.10 3.37 11.10
C PRO A 174 -1.25 3.04 10.47
N ILE A 175 -2.08 2.28 11.17
CA ILE A 175 -3.46 2.02 10.79
C ILE A 175 -4.39 2.88 11.64
N ILE A 176 -5.34 3.55 10.99
CA ILE A 176 -6.44 4.27 11.65
C ILE A 176 -7.78 3.71 11.15
N GLU A 177 -8.64 3.38 12.10
CA GLU A 177 -10.04 3.07 11.85
C GLU A 177 -10.86 4.36 11.88
N THR A 178 -11.57 4.64 10.79
CA THR A 178 -12.63 5.66 10.71
C THR A 178 -13.99 5.04 11.03
N LEU A 179 -14.93 5.91 11.42
CA LEU A 179 -16.33 5.56 11.60
C LEU A 179 -17.10 6.19 10.45
N ASP A 180 -17.79 5.37 9.66
CA ASP A 180 -18.62 5.79 8.51
C ASP A 180 -17.91 6.77 7.55
N GLY A 181 -16.62 6.55 7.29
CA GLY A 181 -15.80 7.37 6.39
C GLY A 181 -15.43 8.75 6.93
N GLU A 182 -15.67 9.04 8.21
CA GLU A 182 -15.42 10.36 8.79
C GLU A 182 -13.92 10.62 9.01
N VAL A 183 -13.28 11.23 8.00
CA VAL A 183 -11.87 11.66 8.08
C VAL A 183 -11.66 12.94 8.90
N SER A 184 -12.72 13.71 9.15
CA SER A 184 -12.71 14.94 9.97
C SER A 184 -12.75 14.69 11.48
N ALA A 185 -12.89 13.42 11.90
CA ALA A 185 -12.80 13.03 13.29
C ALA A 185 -11.41 13.37 13.86
N TYR A 186 -11.35 13.57 15.19
CA TYR A 186 -10.19 14.19 15.81
C TYR A 186 -8.89 13.38 15.63
N ILE A 187 -8.93 12.07 15.85
CA ILE A 187 -7.74 11.21 15.71
C ILE A 187 -7.28 11.05 14.25
N PRO A 188 -8.17 10.72 13.28
CA PRO A 188 -7.80 10.73 11.86
C PRO A 188 -7.11 12.02 11.41
N THR A 189 -7.69 13.19 11.74
CA THR A 189 -7.14 14.50 11.37
C THR A 189 -5.73 14.71 11.94
N ASN A 190 -5.50 14.31 13.20
CA ASN A 190 -4.20 14.39 13.83
C ASN A 190 -3.16 13.51 13.11
N VAL A 191 -3.49 12.25 12.81
CA VAL A 191 -2.50 11.34 12.22
C VAL A 191 -2.22 11.69 10.75
N ILE A 192 -3.21 12.15 9.99
CA ILE A 192 -3.02 12.66 8.61
C ILE A 192 -2.01 13.82 8.56
N SER A 193 -1.99 14.68 9.60
CA SER A 193 -1.05 15.81 9.66
C SER A 193 0.35 15.42 10.15
N ILE A 194 0.50 14.25 10.79
CA ILE A 194 1.80 13.73 11.25
C ILE A 194 2.49 12.88 10.17
N THR A 195 1.74 12.07 9.42
CA THR A 195 2.32 11.15 8.43
C THR A 195 2.73 11.87 7.15
N ASP A 196 3.65 11.26 6.40
CA ASP A 196 4.12 11.77 5.10
C ASP A 196 3.14 11.45 3.97
N GLY A 197 2.17 10.58 4.19
CA GLY A 197 1.10 10.30 3.26
C GLY A 197 -0.04 9.53 3.89
N GLN A 198 -1.04 9.21 3.07
CA GLN A 198 -2.16 8.38 3.43
C GLN A 198 -2.65 7.53 2.25
N ILE A 199 -3.01 6.30 2.56
CA ILE A 199 -3.72 5.33 1.73
C ILE A 199 -5.13 5.23 2.31
N TYR A 200 -6.10 5.78 1.59
CA TYR A 200 -7.49 5.78 2.00
C TYR A 200 -8.23 4.60 1.38
N LEU A 201 -8.71 3.69 2.24
CA LEU A 201 -9.48 2.52 1.85
C LEU A 201 -10.99 2.80 2.02
N GLU A 202 -11.69 2.86 0.89
CA GLU A 202 -13.09 3.25 0.84
C GLU A 202 -14.04 2.04 0.80
N PRO A 203 -15.11 2.00 1.63
CA PRO A 203 -16.09 0.92 1.63
C PRO A 203 -16.80 0.72 0.29
N SER A 204 -17.15 1.82 -0.40
CA SER A 204 -17.87 1.79 -1.68
C SER A 204 -17.09 1.03 -2.74
N LEU A 205 -15.78 1.30 -2.85
CA LEU A 205 -14.86 0.61 -3.76
C LEU A 205 -14.73 -0.89 -3.40
N PHE A 206 -14.64 -1.20 -2.11
CA PHE A 206 -14.56 -2.58 -1.65
C PHE A 206 -15.81 -3.40 -2.01
N LEU A 207 -16.99 -2.80 -1.85
CA LEU A 207 -18.29 -3.39 -2.19
C LEU A 207 -18.48 -3.52 -3.72
N ALA A 208 -17.93 -2.58 -4.49
CA ALA A 208 -17.88 -2.64 -5.95
C ALA A 208 -16.86 -3.66 -6.51
N GLY A 209 -16.17 -4.41 -5.63
CA GLY A 209 -15.21 -5.44 -6.03
C GLY A 209 -13.84 -4.90 -6.44
N ILE A 210 -13.54 -3.63 -6.15
CA ILE A 210 -12.20 -3.05 -6.32
C ILE A 210 -11.40 -3.36 -5.07
N ARG A 211 -10.42 -4.26 -5.19
CA ARG A 211 -9.58 -4.73 -4.08
C ARG A 211 -8.12 -4.74 -4.54
N PRO A 212 -7.19 -4.06 -3.85
CA PRO A 212 -7.40 -3.23 -2.66
C PRO A 212 -8.24 -1.97 -2.95
N ALA A 213 -9.06 -1.55 -1.98
CA ALA A 213 -10.09 -0.53 -2.14
C ALA A 213 -9.54 0.91 -2.02
N ILE A 214 -8.45 1.21 -2.73
CA ILE A 214 -7.71 2.47 -2.59
C ILE A 214 -8.42 3.59 -3.38
N ASN A 215 -8.80 4.66 -2.68
CA ASN A 215 -9.28 5.87 -3.31
C ASN A 215 -8.09 6.72 -3.80
N VAL A 216 -7.90 6.77 -5.11
CA VAL A 216 -6.74 7.44 -5.77
C VAL A 216 -6.77 8.96 -5.61
N GLY A 217 -7.95 9.56 -5.45
CA GLY A 217 -8.11 11.00 -5.28
C GLY A 217 -7.67 11.47 -3.89
N ILE A 218 -8.08 10.73 -2.86
CA ILE A 218 -7.82 11.06 -1.45
C ILE A 218 -6.43 10.57 -0.99
N SER A 219 -5.97 9.43 -1.52
CA SER A 219 -4.68 8.86 -1.15
C SER A 219 -3.52 9.67 -1.73
N VAL A 220 -2.50 9.94 -0.92
CA VAL A 220 -1.38 10.82 -1.26
C VAL A 220 -0.12 10.27 -0.63
N SER A 221 0.99 10.23 -1.39
CA SER A 221 2.34 10.18 -0.81
C SER A 221 3.02 11.53 -1.05
N ARG A 222 3.49 12.20 0.01
CA ARG A 222 4.24 13.48 -0.11
C ARG A 222 5.70 13.27 -0.53
N VAL A 223 6.24 12.06 -0.39
CA VAL A 223 7.57 11.69 -0.93
C VAL A 223 7.51 11.51 -2.45
N GLY A 224 6.37 10.99 -2.95
CA GLY A 224 6.09 10.86 -4.38
C GLY A 224 7.08 9.95 -5.10
N GLY A 225 7.39 10.27 -6.36
CA GLY A 225 8.23 9.42 -7.23
C GLY A 225 9.68 9.21 -6.75
N ASN A 226 10.13 9.90 -5.71
CA ASN A 226 11.44 9.63 -5.07
C ASN A 226 11.45 8.31 -4.28
N ALA A 227 10.27 7.81 -3.93
CA ALA A 227 10.06 6.50 -3.33
C ALA A 227 9.86 5.38 -4.37
N GLN A 228 10.05 5.63 -5.67
CA GLN A 228 9.88 4.64 -6.74
C GLN A 228 11.21 4.20 -7.34
N THR A 229 11.21 3.03 -7.99
CA THR A 229 12.26 2.69 -8.95
C THR A 229 12.15 3.62 -10.16
N LYS A 230 13.26 3.84 -10.87
CA LYS A 230 13.26 4.67 -12.08
C LYS A 230 12.31 4.11 -13.15
N ALA A 231 12.24 2.77 -13.28
CA ALA A 231 11.27 2.11 -14.15
C ALA A 231 9.82 2.44 -13.78
N MET A 232 9.43 2.28 -12.51
CA MET A 232 8.07 2.59 -12.05
C MET A 232 7.74 4.08 -12.24
N LYS A 233 8.67 4.97 -11.89
CA LYS A 233 8.50 6.42 -12.07
C LYS A 233 8.23 6.82 -13.52
N LYS A 234 8.90 6.19 -14.49
CA LYS A 234 8.71 6.46 -15.92
C LYS A 234 7.30 6.10 -16.40
N ILE A 235 6.70 5.05 -15.85
CA ILE A 235 5.39 4.54 -16.30
C ILE A 235 4.21 5.07 -15.49
N ALA A 236 4.39 5.29 -14.19
CA ALA A 236 3.32 5.63 -13.26
C ALA A 236 3.15 7.14 -13.06
N GLY A 237 4.05 7.95 -13.65
CA GLY A 237 4.05 9.40 -13.51
C GLY A 237 2.74 10.08 -13.92
N SER A 238 2.09 9.61 -14.99
CA SER A 238 0.77 10.12 -15.40
C SER A 238 -0.40 9.31 -14.82
N LEU A 239 -0.16 8.07 -14.38
CA LEU A 239 -1.22 7.11 -14.03
C LEU A 239 -2.23 7.66 -13.01
N ARG A 240 -1.74 8.35 -11.98
CA ARG A 240 -2.61 8.94 -10.96
C ARG A 240 -3.53 10.02 -11.53
N LEU A 241 -2.99 10.88 -12.40
CA LEU A 241 -3.75 11.94 -13.07
C LEU A 241 -4.74 11.33 -14.08
N ASP A 242 -4.30 10.31 -14.82
CA ASP A 242 -5.13 9.60 -15.80
C ASP A 242 -6.33 8.92 -15.12
N LEU A 243 -6.12 8.30 -13.95
CA LEU A 243 -7.19 7.67 -13.17
C LEU A 243 -8.11 8.68 -12.47
N ALA A 244 -7.58 9.82 -12.04
CA ALA A 244 -8.40 10.91 -11.51
C ALA A 244 -9.31 11.48 -12.60
N ALA A 245 -8.76 11.79 -13.78
CA ALA A 245 -9.54 12.23 -14.93
C ALA A 245 -10.56 11.18 -15.35
N PHE A 246 -10.18 9.90 -15.37
CA PHE A 246 -11.12 8.80 -15.64
C PHE A 246 -12.32 8.81 -14.69
N ARG A 247 -12.13 9.06 -13.38
CA ARG A 247 -13.24 9.11 -12.42
C ARG A 247 -14.21 10.26 -12.67
N GLU A 248 -13.69 11.44 -13.04
CA GLU A 248 -14.53 12.57 -13.45
C GLU A 248 -15.33 12.25 -14.71
N LEU A 249 -14.66 11.64 -15.70
CA LEU A 249 -15.27 11.17 -16.94
C LEU A 249 -16.31 10.06 -16.71
N GLU A 250 -16.06 9.12 -15.80
CA GLU A 250 -16.99 8.06 -15.43
C GLU A 250 -18.27 8.63 -14.81
N ALA A 251 -18.13 9.62 -13.91
CA ALA A 251 -19.27 10.32 -13.32
C ALA A 251 -20.07 11.11 -14.37
N PHE A 252 -19.39 11.77 -15.31
CA PHE A 252 -20.04 12.50 -16.40
C PHE A 252 -20.77 11.56 -17.37
N ALA A 253 -20.16 10.44 -17.76
CA ALA A 253 -20.75 9.44 -18.64
C ALA A 253 -22.03 8.83 -18.04
N ALA A 254 -22.09 8.70 -16.70
CA ALA A 254 -23.28 8.21 -16.00
C ALA A 254 -24.50 9.13 -16.15
N LEU A 255 -24.32 10.40 -16.54
CA LEU A 255 -25.39 11.37 -16.79
C LEU A 255 -26.03 11.21 -18.19
N GLY A 256 -25.56 10.27 -19.02
CA GLY A 256 -26.20 9.88 -20.28
C GLY A 256 -25.88 10.78 -21.48
N THR A 257 -24.77 11.51 -21.45
CA THR A 257 -24.30 12.33 -22.58
C THR A 257 -23.58 11.48 -23.64
N GLU A 258 -23.79 11.79 -24.93
CA GLU A 258 -23.01 11.18 -26.00
C GLU A 258 -21.54 11.62 -25.89
N LEU A 259 -20.65 10.63 -25.88
CA LEU A 259 -19.21 10.86 -25.80
C LEU A 259 -18.59 10.76 -27.20
N ASP A 260 -17.66 11.67 -27.52
CA ASP A 260 -16.86 11.53 -28.73
C ASP A 260 -15.91 10.32 -28.62
N LYS A 261 -15.39 9.88 -29.77
CA LYS A 261 -14.56 8.65 -29.84
C LYS A 261 -13.28 8.72 -28.99
N ALA A 262 -12.69 9.90 -28.80
CA ALA A 262 -11.48 10.02 -28.00
C ALA A 262 -11.83 9.85 -26.51
N THR A 263 -12.89 10.51 -26.06
CA THR A 263 -13.42 10.39 -24.71
C THR A 263 -13.86 8.96 -24.38
N GLN A 264 -14.55 8.28 -25.30
CA GLN A 264 -14.94 6.88 -25.13
C GLN A 264 -13.72 5.96 -24.94
N ARG A 265 -12.65 6.15 -25.73
CA ARG A 265 -11.40 5.38 -25.59
C ARG A 265 -10.71 5.62 -24.25
N GLN A 266 -10.69 6.86 -23.77
CA GLN A 266 -10.13 7.20 -22.47
C GLN A 266 -10.92 6.54 -21.34
N LEU A 267 -12.24 6.54 -21.44
CA LEU A 267 -13.13 5.87 -20.50
C LEU A 267 -12.88 4.35 -20.50
N ASP A 268 -12.84 3.71 -21.67
CA ASP A 268 -12.58 2.27 -21.80
C ASP A 268 -11.21 1.87 -21.24
N ARG A 269 -10.17 2.67 -21.52
CA ARG A 269 -8.84 2.44 -20.95
C ARG A 269 -8.82 2.58 -19.44
N GLY A 270 -9.54 3.56 -18.90
CA GLY A 270 -9.65 3.73 -17.44
C GLY A 270 -10.32 2.52 -16.77
N TYR A 271 -11.37 1.95 -17.36
CA TYR A 271 -11.96 0.70 -16.87
C TYR A 271 -10.97 -0.47 -16.89
N VAL A 272 -10.19 -0.61 -17.97
CA VAL A 272 -9.13 -1.63 -18.07
C VAL A 272 -8.08 -1.41 -16.97
N MET A 273 -7.65 -0.18 -16.73
CA MET A 273 -6.70 0.15 -15.67
C MET A 273 -7.25 -0.15 -14.27
N VAL A 274 -8.53 0.11 -14.02
CA VAL A 274 -9.18 -0.26 -12.75
C VAL A 274 -9.16 -1.77 -12.54
N GLU A 275 -9.49 -2.57 -13.57
CA GLU A 275 -9.41 -4.03 -13.49
C GLU A 275 -7.97 -4.52 -13.29
N LEU A 276 -7.01 -3.88 -13.97
CA LEU A 276 -5.60 -4.21 -13.87
C LEU A 276 -5.02 -3.86 -12.50
N LEU A 277 -5.51 -2.84 -11.81
CA LEU A 277 -5.05 -2.50 -10.47
C LEU A 277 -5.64 -3.40 -9.37
N LYS A 278 -6.64 -4.23 -9.69
CA LYS A 278 -7.14 -5.24 -8.75
C LYS A 278 -6.06 -6.29 -8.48
N GLN A 279 -5.99 -6.71 -7.23
CA GLN A 279 -5.04 -7.70 -6.76
C GLN A 279 -5.66 -8.52 -5.62
N SER A 280 -5.46 -9.84 -5.67
CA SER A 280 -5.83 -10.73 -4.58
C SER A 280 -4.93 -10.51 -3.37
N GLN A 281 -5.48 -10.72 -2.18
CA GLN A 281 -4.72 -10.73 -0.93
C GLN A 281 -3.67 -11.84 -0.94
N PHE A 282 -2.57 -11.62 -0.25
CA PHE A 282 -1.47 -12.57 -0.05
C PHE A 282 -0.74 -13.00 -1.33
N GLY A 283 -0.93 -12.25 -2.42
CA GLY A 283 -0.22 -12.44 -3.68
C GLY A 283 0.54 -11.18 -4.10
N PRO A 284 1.53 -10.70 -3.33
CA PRO A 284 2.31 -9.55 -3.72
C PRO A 284 3.07 -9.82 -5.03
N LEU A 285 3.17 -8.80 -5.87
CA LEU A 285 3.88 -8.86 -7.15
C LEU A 285 5.25 -8.20 -7.04
N HIS A 286 6.26 -8.84 -7.60
CA HIS A 286 7.58 -8.24 -7.74
C HIS A 286 7.50 -6.95 -8.56
N PHE A 287 8.31 -5.93 -8.24
CA PHE A 287 8.22 -4.61 -8.89
C PHE A 287 8.28 -4.68 -10.42
N ALA A 288 9.12 -5.59 -10.96
CA ALA A 288 9.25 -5.79 -12.40
C ALA A 288 7.94 -6.28 -13.05
N ASP A 289 7.21 -7.18 -12.37
CA ASP A 289 5.92 -7.68 -12.85
C ASP A 289 4.85 -6.58 -12.79
N GLN A 290 4.89 -5.74 -11.75
CA GLN A 290 4.01 -4.57 -11.67
C GLN A 290 4.28 -3.58 -12.81
N VAL A 291 5.55 -3.31 -13.12
CA VAL A 291 5.96 -2.43 -14.21
C VAL A 291 5.47 -2.95 -15.56
N ILE A 292 5.65 -4.25 -15.82
CA ILE A 292 5.18 -4.91 -17.05
C ILE A 292 3.65 -4.77 -17.19
N SER A 293 2.93 -5.10 -16.12
CA SER A 293 1.46 -5.03 -16.09
C SER A 293 0.97 -3.63 -16.40
N ILE A 294 1.42 -2.63 -15.62
CA ILE A 294 0.99 -1.23 -15.76
C ILE A 294 1.39 -0.67 -17.13
N TYR A 295 2.58 -1.01 -17.64
CA TYR A 295 3.02 -0.59 -18.97
C TYR A 295 2.08 -1.14 -20.07
N ALA A 296 1.71 -2.42 -19.99
CA ALA A 296 0.81 -3.05 -20.94
C ALA A 296 -0.57 -2.38 -20.95
N GLY A 297 -1.12 -2.08 -19.77
CA GLY A 297 -2.38 -1.33 -19.63
C GLY A 297 -2.28 0.10 -20.17
N ALA A 298 -1.25 0.85 -19.77
CA ALA A 298 -1.07 2.23 -20.17
C ALA A 298 -0.87 2.40 -21.69
N LYS A 299 -0.22 1.44 -22.34
CA LYS A 299 0.00 1.42 -23.80
C LYS A 299 -1.16 0.80 -24.60
N GLY A 300 -2.23 0.36 -23.94
CA GLY A 300 -3.44 -0.13 -24.60
C GLY A 300 -3.33 -1.56 -25.13
N TYR A 301 -2.40 -2.39 -24.63
CA TYR A 301 -2.30 -3.79 -25.03
C TYR A 301 -3.51 -4.63 -24.60
N PHE A 302 -4.30 -4.13 -23.65
CA PHE A 302 -5.53 -4.75 -23.16
C PHE A 302 -6.81 -4.10 -23.71
N ASP A 303 -6.72 -3.10 -24.62
CA ASP A 303 -7.90 -2.37 -25.12
C ASP A 303 -8.91 -3.28 -25.85
N ASP A 304 -8.43 -4.36 -26.50
CA ASP A 304 -9.27 -5.35 -27.20
C ASP A 304 -9.78 -6.48 -26.28
N VAL A 305 -9.42 -6.46 -24.99
CA VAL A 305 -9.78 -7.51 -24.04
C VAL A 305 -11.06 -7.10 -23.30
N PRO A 306 -12.11 -7.95 -23.30
CA PRO A 306 -13.31 -7.69 -22.50
C PRO A 306 -12.95 -7.47 -21.04
N ARG A 307 -13.52 -6.42 -20.40
CA ARG A 307 -13.20 -5.98 -19.02
C ARG A 307 -13.12 -7.15 -18.01
N ALA A 308 -14.10 -8.04 -18.04
CA ALA A 308 -14.18 -9.20 -17.14
C ALA A 308 -13.00 -10.21 -17.30
N LYS A 309 -12.28 -10.18 -18.42
CA LYS A 309 -11.16 -11.07 -18.73
C LYS A 309 -9.79 -10.40 -18.54
N VAL A 310 -9.72 -9.11 -18.21
CA VAL A 310 -8.46 -8.36 -18.07
C VAL A 310 -7.55 -8.97 -17.00
N SER A 311 -8.08 -9.30 -15.81
CA SER A 311 -7.28 -9.92 -14.75
C SER A 311 -6.73 -11.31 -15.15
N GLY A 312 -7.49 -12.08 -15.94
CA GLY A 312 -7.00 -13.35 -16.50
C GLY A 312 -5.88 -13.13 -17.52
N ALA A 313 -6.09 -12.19 -18.45
CA ALA A 313 -5.09 -11.81 -19.45
C ALA A 313 -3.78 -11.30 -18.82
N GLU A 314 -3.86 -10.55 -17.73
CA GLU A 314 -2.68 -10.10 -16.97
C GLU A 314 -1.90 -11.30 -16.42
N LYS A 315 -2.57 -12.29 -15.80
CA LYS A 315 -1.90 -13.47 -15.26
C LYS A 315 -1.19 -14.27 -16.35
N GLU A 316 -1.83 -14.46 -17.50
CA GLU A 316 -1.23 -15.11 -18.66
C GLU A 316 -0.02 -14.32 -19.17
N LEU A 317 -0.12 -12.99 -19.28
CA LEU A 317 0.99 -12.12 -19.66
C LEU A 317 2.18 -12.27 -18.70
N LEU A 318 1.94 -12.20 -17.39
CA LEU A 318 2.99 -12.31 -16.40
C LEU A 318 3.65 -13.70 -16.42
N THR A 319 2.87 -14.75 -16.71
CA THR A 319 3.39 -16.12 -16.88
C THR A 319 4.27 -16.21 -18.13
N PHE A 320 3.80 -15.72 -19.28
CA PHE A 320 4.58 -15.62 -20.52
C PHE A 320 5.89 -14.85 -20.32
N MET A 321 5.86 -13.73 -19.60
CA MET A 321 7.07 -12.93 -19.32
C MET A 321 8.06 -13.64 -18.40
N ARG A 322 7.59 -14.50 -17.51
CA ARG A 322 8.45 -15.29 -16.61
C ARG A 322 9.05 -16.49 -17.31
N GLU A 323 8.30 -17.17 -18.16
CA GLU A 323 8.69 -18.45 -18.78
C GLU A 323 9.38 -18.29 -20.15
N GLN A 324 8.90 -17.37 -20.99
CA GLN A 324 9.37 -17.25 -22.37
C GLN A 324 10.24 -16.01 -22.60
N LYS A 325 10.01 -14.92 -21.87
CA LYS A 325 10.73 -13.64 -22.00
C LYS A 325 11.53 -13.28 -20.75
N THR A 326 12.10 -14.28 -20.09
CA THR A 326 12.84 -14.15 -18.84
C THR A 326 14.00 -13.16 -18.93
N GLU A 327 14.68 -13.08 -20.08
CA GLU A 327 15.78 -12.13 -20.30
C GLU A 327 15.34 -10.67 -20.15
N VAL A 328 14.20 -10.28 -20.72
CA VAL A 328 13.67 -8.92 -20.62
C VAL A 328 13.29 -8.61 -19.18
N ARG A 329 12.67 -9.58 -18.50
CA ARG A 329 12.31 -9.46 -17.08
C ARG A 329 13.53 -9.32 -16.19
N ASN A 330 14.57 -10.14 -16.39
CA ASN A 330 15.79 -10.11 -15.57
C ASN A 330 16.57 -8.80 -15.78
N LYS A 331 16.69 -8.32 -17.03
CA LYS A 331 17.29 -7.00 -17.30
C LYS A 331 16.56 -5.88 -16.57
N LEU A 332 15.23 -5.92 -16.51
CA LEU A 332 14.43 -4.95 -15.77
C LEU A 332 14.66 -5.04 -14.25
N ILE A 333 14.85 -6.24 -13.71
CA ILE A 333 15.16 -6.47 -12.29
C ILE A 333 16.53 -5.92 -11.94
N GLU A 334 17.55 -6.23 -12.75
CA GLU A 334 18.94 -5.82 -12.51
C GLU A 334 19.14 -4.32 -12.62
N THR A 335 18.57 -3.70 -13.66
CA THR A 335 18.75 -2.26 -13.90
C THR A 335 17.82 -1.41 -13.06
N GLY A 336 16.62 -1.92 -12.71
CA GLY A 336 15.57 -1.12 -12.08
C GLY A 336 15.08 0.06 -12.96
N GLU A 337 15.44 0.04 -14.24
CA GLU A 337 15.26 1.12 -15.21
C GLU A 337 14.58 0.60 -16.48
N LEU A 338 13.69 1.41 -17.04
CA LEU A 338 13.09 1.15 -18.34
C LEU A 338 13.89 1.90 -19.42
N SER A 339 15.11 1.41 -19.69
CA SER A 339 15.98 1.91 -20.75
C SER A 339 15.36 1.65 -22.13
N ALA A 340 15.88 2.30 -23.19
CA ALA A 340 15.37 2.10 -24.54
C ALA A 340 15.40 0.62 -24.97
N ASP A 341 16.47 -0.09 -24.63
CA ASP A 341 16.63 -1.51 -24.97
C ASP A 341 15.61 -2.39 -24.24
N VAL A 342 15.41 -2.17 -22.93
CA VAL A 342 14.42 -2.90 -22.13
C VAL A 342 13.01 -2.58 -22.61
N GLU A 343 12.73 -1.31 -22.94
CA GLU A 343 11.42 -0.91 -23.46
C GLU A 343 11.11 -1.52 -24.82
N ASN A 344 12.09 -1.56 -25.74
CA ASN A 344 11.93 -2.19 -27.05
C ASN A 344 11.73 -3.70 -26.92
N GLY A 345 12.49 -4.37 -26.04
CA GLY A 345 12.30 -5.78 -25.72
C GLY A 345 10.91 -6.05 -25.12
N LEU A 346 10.44 -5.17 -24.23
CA LEU A 346 9.10 -5.26 -23.63
C LEU A 346 8.00 -5.09 -24.68
N LYS A 347 8.11 -4.11 -25.59
CA LYS A 347 7.15 -3.95 -26.69
C LYS A 347 7.10 -5.19 -27.59
N ALA A 348 8.25 -5.72 -27.99
CA ALA A 348 8.32 -6.92 -28.82
C ALA A 348 7.64 -8.12 -28.13
N ALA A 349 7.90 -8.30 -26.83
CA ALA A 349 7.27 -9.33 -26.02
C ALA A 349 5.74 -9.17 -25.93
N LEU A 350 5.26 -7.92 -25.74
CA LEU A 350 3.82 -7.63 -25.65
C LEU A 350 3.10 -7.84 -26.98
N GLU A 351 3.72 -7.49 -28.11
CA GLU A 351 3.17 -7.78 -29.45
C GLU A 351 3.08 -9.28 -29.72
N GLU A 352 4.09 -10.04 -29.32
CA GLU A 352 4.08 -11.50 -29.44
C GLU A 352 3.01 -12.13 -28.56
N PHE A 353 2.90 -11.70 -27.30
CA PHE A 353 1.83 -12.12 -26.39
C PHE A 353 0.45 -11.82 -26.97
N LYS A 354 0.23 -10.60 -27.50
CA LYS A 354 -1.06 -10.22 -28.10
C LYS A 354 -1.46 -11.16 -29.25
N LYS A 355 -0.50 -11.54 -30.11
CA LYS A 355 -0.74 -12.51 -31.19
C LYS A 355 -1.09 -13.90 -30.65
N GLN A 356 -0.35 -14.41 -29.67
CA GLN A 356 -0.61 -15.70 -29.03
C GLN A 356 -1.97 -15.73 -28.33
N TYR A 357 -2.29 -14.69 -27.55
CA TYR A 357 -3.54 -14.56 -26.82
C TYR A 357 -4.77 -14.49 -27.73
N THR A 358 -4.64 -13.81 -28.87
CA THR A 358 -5.71 -13.74 -29.87
C THR A 358 -5.87 -15.05 -30.64
N ALA A 359 -4.76 -15.76 -30.91
CA ALA A 359 -4.78 -17.06 -31.59
C ALA A 359 -5.38 -18.17 -30.72
N GLY A 360 -5.09 -18.20 -29.42
CA GLY A 360 -5.62 -19.21 -28.48
C GLY A 360 -7.09 -19.02 -28.09
N LYS A 361 -7.74 -17.93 -28.52
CA LYS A 361 -9.17 -17.65 -28.30
C LYS A 361 -10.04 -17.81 -29.55
N LYS A 362 -9.43 -18.04 -30.71
CA LYS A 362 -10.13 -18.59 -31.90
C LYS A 362 -10.24 -20.09 -31.74
#